data_AF-A0A2W2E9T8-F1
#
_entry.id   AF-A0A2W2E9T8-F1
#
_cell.length_a   1.000
_cell.length_b   1.000
_cell.length_c   1.000
_cell.angle_alpha   90.00
_cell.angle_beta   90.00
_cell.angle_gamma   90.00
#
_symmetry.space_group_name_H-M   'P 1'
#
loop_
_entity.id
_entity.type
_entity.pdbx_description
1 polymer ?
#
loop_
_entity_poly.entity_id
_entity_poly.type
_entity_poly.pdbx_seq_one_letter_code
_entity_poly.pdbx_strand_id
1 'polypeptide(L)'
;MATDRNVPFMANRTLSRLLLTAFGVSLLAGAGQLGLAFGFGVVRLTGAFTGATVNQWPAQLVWAGWFAANAAVIGAVLTERMARHEGQLTGTGRQLAVAGGAALGATVVAPLCMQPARSAELISIDPVWAVAICAVLGAVVGAGAALAVLFRPPFAWNMAAVAAVVWLVALLSVVPSLGADGPLNPVRLGVLEPAWLSADAAQRLGLLVLPMVTLLAGVATGALARRRGHPPLVSGPSGVAGPVLVAFAYLTAGPGDTGDRYQLSPYYGALIAVAVGALGSATAALLPWPPGRRPTADTAIEPTAILQPLPP
;
A
#
# COMPACT_ATOMS: atom_id res chain seq x y z
N MET A 1 -24.92 -7.12 42.92
CA MET A 1 -24.98 -7.96 41.70
C MET A 1 -25.59 -7.12 40.57
N ALA A 2 -24.83 -6.17 40.01
CA ALA A 2 -25.31 -5.24 38.98
C ALA A 2 -24.24 -4.89 37.93
N THR A 3 -23.08 -5.54 38.01
CA THR A 3 -21.88 -5.20 37.24
C THR A 3 -21.80 -5.91 35.89
N ASP A 4 -22.45 -7.08 35.72
CA ASP A 4 -22.29 -7.89 34.49
C ASP A 4 -23.06 -7.39 33.27
N ARG A 5 -24.18 -6.67 33.44
CA ARG A 5 -25.01 -6.25 32.28
C ARG A 5 -24.42 -5.05 31.53
N ASN A 6 -23.53 -4.29 32.16
CA ASN A 6 -22.94 -3.08 31.59
C ASN A 6 -21.70 -3.36 30.73
N VAL A 7 -20.98 -4.45 31.00
CA VAL A 7 -19.79 -4.88 30.25
C VAL A 7 -20.11 -5.17 28.77
N PRO A 8 -21.13 -5.97 28.41
CA PRO A 8 -21.43 -6.25 27.00
C PRO A 8 -21.90 -5.01 26.24
N PHE A 9 -22.65 -4.11 26.89
CA PHE A 9 -23.09 -2.86 26.27
C PHE A 9 -21.91 -1.92 25.97
N MET A 10 -20.99 -1.75 26.94
CA MET A 10 -19.78 -0.95 26.74
C MET A 10 -18.85 -1.54 25.67
N ALA A 11 -18.72 -2.87 25.63
CA ALA A 11 -17.96 -3.55 24.58
C ALA A 11 -18.56 -3.31 23.19
N ASN A 12 -19.89 -3.39 23.04
CA ASN A 12 -20.57 -3.20 21.76
C ASN A 12 -20.47 -1.76 21.25
N ARG A 13 -20.62 -0.76 22.13
CA ARG A 13 -20.48 0.66 21.78
C ARG A 13 -19.06 0.99 21.31
N THR A 14 -18.08 0.41 22.00
CA THR A 14 -16.65 0.59 21.72
C THR A 14 -16.24 -0.09 20.40
N LEU A 15 -16.84 -1.24 20.08
CA LEU A 15 -16.68 -1.90 18.78
C LEU A 15 -17.34 -1.12 17.64
N SER A 16 -18.61 -0.71 17.82
CA SER A 16 -19.37 0.08 16.83
C SER A 16 -18.66 1.39 16.48
N ARG A 17 -18.11 2.09 17.48
CA ARG A 17 -17.32 3.31 17.25
C ARG A 17 -16.09 3.05 16.39
N LEU A 18 -15.34 1.97 16.61
CA LEU A 18 -14.20 1.65 15.74
C LEU A 18 -14.63 1.24 14.35
N LEU A 19 -15.70 0.47 14.20
CA LEU A 19 -16.22 0.06 12.90
C LEU A 19 -16.58 1.30 12.06
N LEU A 20 -17.33 2.23 12.66
CA LEU A 20 -17.71 3.50 12.01
C LEU A 20 -16.50 4.37 11.69
N THR A 21 -15.49 4.40 12.58
CA THR A 21 -14.26 5.16 12.35
C THR A 21 -13.45 4.55 11.19
N ALA A 22 -13.26 3.23 11.19
CA ALA A 22 -12.54 2.53 10.12
C ALA A 22 -13.23 2.67 8.77
N PHE A 23 -14.55 2.53 8.75
CA PHE A 23 -15.37 2.76 7.57
C PHE A 23 -15.21 4.20 7.07
N GLY A 24 -15.40 5.20 7.94
CA GLY A 24 -15.35 6.61 7.57
C GLY A 24 -13.96 7.06 7.09
N VAL A 25 -12.90 6.66 7.79
CA VAL A 25 -11.52 6.99 7.40
C VAL A 25 -11.15 6.33 6.08
N SER A 26 -11.53 5.06 5.88
CA SER A 26 -11.28 4.35 4.62
C SER A 26 -12.05 5.00 3.45
N LEU A 27 -13.32 5.31 3.66
CA LEU A 27 -14.15 5.99 2.67
C LEU A 27 -13.54 7.35 2.26
N LEU A 28 -13.14 8.16 3.25
CA LEU A 28 -12.50 9.45 3.01
C LEU A 28 -11.17 9.31 2.28
N ALA A 29 -10.35 8.32 2.66
CA ALA A 29 -9.09 8.03 2.00
C ALA A 29 -9.29 7.65 0.54
N GLY A 30 -10.24 6.75 0.24
CA GLY A 30 -10.57 6.34 -1.13
C GLY A 30 -11.09 7.50 -1.97
N ALA A 31 -12.05 8.26 -1.45
CA ALA A 31 -12.60 9.43 -2.13
C ALA A 31 -11.54 10.53 -2.37
N GLY A 32 -10.69 10.79 -1.39
CA GLY A 32 -9.61 11.77 -1.49
C GLY A 32 -8.54 11.36 -2.52
N GLN A 33 -8.12 10.09 -2.51
CA GLN A 33 -7.18 9.55 -3.49
C GLN A 33 -7.74 9.64 -4.92
N LEU A 34 -9.01 9.27 -5.11
CA LEU A 34 -9.67 9.40 -6.40
C LEU A 34 -9.82 10.86 -6.84
N GLY A 35 -10.20 11.76 -5.94
CA GLY A 35 -10.30 13.19 -6.25
C GLY A 35 -8.97 13.78 -6.74
N LEU A 36 -7.86 13.42 -6.09
CA LEU A 36 -6.52 13.80 -6.55
C LEU A 36 -6.17 13.14 -7.88
N ALA A 37 -6.48 11.86 -8.05
CA ALA A 37 -6.16 11.11 -9.27
C ALA A 37 -6.92 11.64 -10.50
N PHE A 38 -8.21 11.94 -10.37
CA PHE A 38 -9.01 12.56 -11.43
C PHE A 38 -8.62 14.03 -11.63
N GLY A 39 -8.36 14.77 -10.55
CA GLY A 39 -7.98 16.19 -10.61
C GLY A 39 -6.66 16.45 -11.33
N PHE A 40 -5.67 15.57 -11.14
CA PHE A 40 -4.40 15.61 -11.87
C PHE A 40 -4.42 14.84 -13.19
N GLY A 41 -5.52 14.19 -13.56
CA GLY A 41 -5.60 13.39 -14.79
C GLY A 41 -4.73 12.13 -14.78
N VAL A 42 -4.32 11.64 -13.61
CA VAL A 42 -3.61 10.35 -13.44
C VAL A 42 -4.48 9.19 -13.91
N VAL A 43 -5.78 9.24 -13.56
CA VAL A 43 -6.77 8.24 -13.96
C VAL A 43 -7.80 8.86 -14.89
N ARG A 44 -8.07 8.17 -16.00
CA ARG A 44 -9.07 8.55 -16.99
C ARG A 44 -9.88 7.32 -17.37
N LEU A 45 -11.08 7.22 -16.80
CA LEU A 45 -12.05 6.14 -17.07
C LEU A 45 -13.07 6.51 -18.15
N THR A 46 -12.86 7.62 -18.86
CA THR A 46 -13.75 8.14 -19.90
C THR A 46 -13.06 8.15 -21.26
N GLY A 47 -13.79 7.79 -22.33
CA GLY A 47 -13.29 7.78 -23.70
C GLY A 47 -13.35 6.42 -24.40
N ALA A 48 -12.97 6.40 -25.69
CA ALA A 48 -12.94 5.20 -26.50
C ALA A 48 -11.62 4.42 -26.29
N PHE A 49 -11.73 3.19 -25.77
CA PHE A 49 -10.60 2.28 -25.56
C PHE A 49 -10.64 1.16 -26.59
N THR A 50 -10.51 1.52 -27.86
CA THR A 50 -10.65 0.62 -29.01
C THR A 50 -9.40 0.63 -29.89
N GLY A 51 -9.13 -0.50 -30.57
CA GLY A 51 -7.95 -0.64 -31.42
C GLY A 51 -6.64 -0.45 -30.65
N ALA A 52 -5.86 0.59 -31.00
CA ALA A 52 -4.52 0.83 -30.46
C ALA A 52 -4.47 1.25 -28.97
N THR A 53 -5.60 1.61 -28.36
CA THR A 53 -5.67 2.06 -26.95
C THR A 53 -6.27 1.01 -25.99
N VAL A 54 -6.55 -0.20 -26.47
CA VAL A 54 -7.21 -1.26 -25.69
C VAL A 54 -6.48 -1.60 -24.38
N ASN A 55 -5.15 -1.52 -24.38
CA ASN A 55 -4.32 -1.83 -23.21
C ASN A 55 -4.24 -0.70 -22.17
N GLN A 56 -4.79 0.47 -22.49
CA GLN A 56 -4.92 1.56 -21.52
C GLN A 56 -6.02 1.28 -20.49
N TRP A 57 -7.04 0.51 -20.85
CA TRP A 57 -8.15 0.17 -19.95
C TRP A 57 -7.70 -0.70 -18.75
N PRO A 58 -6.98 -1.83 -18.94
CA PRO A 58 -6.38 -2.57 -17.82
C PRO A 58 -5.51 -1.69 -16.91
N ALA A 59 -4.74 -0.74 -17.46
CA ALA A 59 -3.95 0.17 -16.64
C ALA A 59 -4.81 1.04 -15.70
N GLN A 60 -6.01 1.45 -16.12
CA GLN A 60 -6.94 2.18 -15.26
C GLN A 60 -7.54 1.28 -14.16
N LEU A 61 -7.81 0.00 -14.48
CA LEU A 61 -8.29 -0.98 -13.51
C LEU A 61 -7.26 -1.24 -12.40
N VAL A 62 -5.96 -1.25 -12.74
CA VAL A 62 -4.87 -1.34 -11.75
C VAL A 62 -4.96 -0.20 -10.73
N TRP A 63 -5.17 1.04 -11.19
CA TRP A 63 -5.34 2.19 -10.30
C TRP A 63 -6.56 2.06 -9.39
N ALA A 64 -7.71 1.62 -9.93
CA ALA A 64 -8.91 1.42 -9.14
C ALA A 64 -8.70 0.38 -8.01
N GLY A 65 -8.10 -0.77 -8.33
CA GLY A 65 -7.75 -1.78 -7.33
C GLY A 65 -6.74 -1.28 -6.31
N TRP A 66 -5.72 -0.54 -6.76
CA TRP A 66 -4.70 0.05 -5.90
C TRP A 66 -5.26 1.08 -4.90
N PHE A 67 -6.15 1.97 -5.33
CA PHE A 67 -6.79 2.95 -4.45
C PHE A 67 -7.67 2.28 -3.41
N ALA A 68 -8.47 1.28 -3.80
CA ALA A 68 -9.28 0.52 -2.86
C ALA A 68 -8.41 -0.21 -1.81
N ALA A 69 -7.30 -0.81 -2.24
CA ALA A 69 -6.37 -1.46 -1.33
C ALA A 69 -5.74 -0.49 -0.32
N ASN A 70 -5.27 0.68 -0.79
CA ASN A 70 -4.68 1.70 0.08
C ASN A 70 -5.70 2.30 1.05
N ALA A 71 -6.92 2.58 0.59
CA ALA A 71 -8.00 3.09 1.42
C ALA A 71 -8.28 2.16 2.61
N ALA A 72 -8.39 0.85 2.35
CA ALA A 72 -8.61 -0.16 3.40
C ALA A 72 -7.46 -0.19 4.42
N VAL A 73 -6.20 -0.12 3.95
CA VAL A 73 -5.02 -0.10 4.83
C VAL A 73 -4.98 1.16 5.68
N ILE A 74 -5.18 2.34 5.07
CA ILE A 74 -5.20 3.64 5.74
C ILE A 74 -6.28 3.65 6.83
N GLY A 75 -7.51 3.26 6.49
CA GLY A 75 -8.64 3.21 7.40
C GLY A 75 -8.39 2.32 8.63
N ALA A 76 -7.89 1.09 8.41
CA ALA A 76 -7.61 0.16 9.48
C ALA A 76 -6.44 0.61 10.38
N VAL A 77 -5.34 1.06 9.78
CA VAL A 77 -4.13 1.44 10.53
C VAL A 77 -4.34 2.72 11.34
N LEU A 78 -4.99 3.74 10.78
CA LEU A 78 -5.30 4.98 11.53
C LEU A 78 -6.27 4.71 12.67
N THR A 79 -7.31 3.90 12.43
CA THR A 79 -8.29 3.56 13.48
C THR A 79 -7.64 2.80 14.62
N GLU A 80 -6.77 1.82 14.34
CA GLU A 80 -6.01 1.11 15.38
C GLU A 80 -5.09 2.07 16.15
N ARG A 81 -4.40 2.99 15.47
CA ARG A 81 -3.52 3.96 16.13
C ARG A 81 -4.30 4.88 17.07
N MET A 82 -5.47 5.34 16.64
CA MET A 82 -6.37 6.14 17.48
C MET A 82 -6.88 5.34 18.67
N ALA A 83 -7.29 4.08 18.47
CA ALA A 83 -7.76 3.20 19.54
C ALA A 83 -6.68 2.96 20.60
N ARG A 84 -5.43 2.73 20.18
CA ARG A 84 -4.28 2.57 21.09
C ARG A 84 -3.98 3.85 21.86
N HIS A 85 -4.11 5.02 21.22
CA HIS A 85 -3.91 6.31 21.88
C HIS A 85 -4.98 6.59 22.94
N GLU A 86 -6.23 6.16 22.69
CA GLU A 86 -7.33 6.20 23.68
C GLU A 86 -7.23 5.12 24.78
N GLY A 87 -6.12 4.36 24.85
CA GLY A 87 -5.92 3.32 25.87
C GLY A 87 -6.80 2.07 25.70
N GLN A 88 -7.40 1.87 24.53
CA GLN A 88 -8.26 0.72 24.27
C GLN A 88 -7.42 -0.52 23.93
N LEU A 89 -7.63 -1.61 24.68
CA LEU A 89 -7.05 -2.91 24.35
C LEU A 89 -7.68 -3.46 23.06
N THR A 90 -6.83 -3.82 22.10
CA THR A 90 -7.25 -4.34 20.79
C THR A 90 -6.93 -5.83 20.70
N GLY A 91 -7.97 -6.65 20.81
CA GLY A 91 -7.88 -8.09 20.54
C GLY A 91 -7.96 -8.42 19.05
N THR A 92 -7.55 -9.62 18.65
CA THR A 92 -7.55 -10.09 17.25
C THR A 92 -8.92 -9.97 16.58
N GLY A 93 -10.00 -10.33 17.27
CA GLY A 93 -11.37 -10.20 16.74
C GLY A 93 -11.76 -8.75 16.43
N ARG A 94 -11.24 -7.80 17.20
CA ARG A 94 -11.47 -6.36 16.99
C ARG A 94 -10.66 -5.83 15.81
N GLN A 95 -9.43 -6.32 15.62
CA GLN A 95 -8.62 -6.01 14.45
C GLN A 95 -9.25 -6.54 13.16
N LEU A 96 -9.82 -7.75 13.19
CA LEU A 96 -10.63 -8.30 12.09
C LEU A 96 -11.85 -7.42 11.79
N ALA A 97 -12.57 -7.02 12.82
CA ALA A 97 -13.72 -6.13 12.68
C ALA A 97 -13.31 -4.78 12.06
N VAL A 98 -12.23 -4.15 12.54
CA VAL A 98 -11.68 -2.90 12.01
C VAL A 98 -11.24 -3.04 10.56
N ALA A 99 -10.51 -4.12 10.22
CA ALA A 99 -10.11 -4.39 8.85
C ALA A 99 -11.33 -4.62 7.93
N GLY A 100 -12.36 -5.32 8.41
CA GLY A 100 -13.62 -5.51 7.71
C GLY A 100 -14.37 -4.19 7.47
N GLY A 101 -14.50 -3.35 8.51
CA GLY A 101 -15.09 -2.02 8.40
C GLY A 101 -14.34 -1.11 7.43
N ALA A 102 -13.00 -1.17 7.43
CA ALA A 102 -12.18 -0.44 6.48
C ALA A 102 -12.34 -0.97 5.05
N ALA A 103 -12.40 -2.28 4.84
CA ALA A 103 -12.70 -2.87 3.53
C ALA A 103 -14.06 -2.39 3.01
N LEU A 104 -15.08 -2.39 3.86
CA LEU A 104 -16.41 -1.86 3.51
C LEU A 104 -16.34 -0.39 3.12
N GLY A 105 -15.60 0.44 3.85
CA GLY A 105 -15.40 1.85 3.47
C GLY A 105 -14.66 2.01 2.13
N ALA A 106 -13.68 1.15 1.86
CA ALA A 106 -12.89 1.17 0.62
C ALA A 106 -13.72 0.78 -0.61
N THR A 107 -14.84 0.06 -0.42
CA THR A 107 -15.76 -0.25 -1.54
C THR A 107 -16.32 1.01 -2.20
N VAL A 108 -16.26 2.19 -1.56
CA VAL A 108 -16.64 3.48 -2.17
C VAL A 108 -15.89 3.77 -3.48
N VAL A 109 -14.68 3.21 -3.66
CA VAL A 109 -13.91 3.37 -4.88
C VAL A 109 -14.65 2.79 -6.08
N ALA A 110 -15.40 1.69 -5.90
CA ALA A 110 -16.16 1.05 -6.97
C ALA A 110 -17.23 1.99 -7.58
N PRO A 111 -18.25 2.49 -6.84
CA PRO A 111 -19.27 3.35 -7.43
C PRO A 111 -18.70 4.67 -7.96
N LEU A 112 -17.67 5.23 -7.32
CA LEU A 112 -17.02 6.47 -7.80
C LEU A 112 -16.31 6.26 -9.15
N CYS A 113 -15.75 5.08 -9.40
CA CYS A 113 -15.12 4.74 -10.67
C CYS A 113 -16.12 4.20 -11.71
N MET A 114 -17.25 3.62 -11.29
CA MET A 114 -18.30 3.15 -12.20
C MET A 114 -18.94 4.29 -12.99
N GLN A 115 -19.16 5.45 -12.36
CA GLN A 115 -19.83 6.57 -13.02
C GLN A 115 -19.07 7.09 -14.26
N PRO A 116 -17.76 7.38 -14.21
CA PRO A 116 -17.01 7.70 -15.42
C PRO A 116 -16.91 6.53 -16.39
N ALA A 117 -16.76 5.29 -15.88
CA ALA A 117 -16.66 4.08 -16.71
C ALA A 117 -17.88 3.82 -17.60
N ARG A 118 -19.07 4.34 -17.26
CA ARG A 118 -20.27 4.23 -18.11
C ARG A 118 -20.13 4.93 -19.47
N SER A 119 -19.22 5.90 -19.57
CA SER A 119 -18.91 6.60 -20.81
C SER A 119 -17.76 5.96 -21.59
N ALA A 120 -17.23 4.83 -21.11
CA ALA A 120 -16.16 4.10 -21.78
C ALA A 120 -16.74 3.19 -22.86
N GLU A 121 -16.21 3.30 -24.08
CA GLU A 121 -16.58 2.43 -25.20
C GLU A 121 -15.56 1.29 -25.31
N LEU A 122 -16.01 0.06 -25.06
CA LEU A 122 -15.22 -1.17 -25.16
C LEU A 122 -15.90 -2.17 -26.10
N ILE A 123 -15.10 -3.02 -26.76
CA ILE A 123 -15.57 -3.99 -27.76
C ILE A 123 -16.22 -5.24 -27.12
N SER A 124 -15.84 -5.64 -25.90
CA SER A 124 -16.14 -7.00 -25.41
C SER A 124 -16.49 -7.18 -23.92
N ILE A 125 -16.28 -6.20 -23.05
CA ILE A 125 -16.49 -6.33 -21.59
C ILE A 125 -17.28 -5.12 -21.09
N ASP A 126 -18.27 -5.34 -20.22
CA ASP A 126 -18.97 -4.25 -19.53
C ASP A 126 -17.98 -3.51 -18.60
N PRO A 127 -17.64 -2.25 -18.91
CA PRO A 127 -16.64 -1.50 -18.15
C PRO A 127 -17.03 -1.28 -16.69
N VAL A 128 -18.33 -1.24 -16.39
CA VAL A 128 -18.83 -1.02 -15.03
C VAL A 128 -18.48 -2.22 -14.14
N TRP A 129 -18.70 -3.44 -14.64
CA TRP A 129 -18.40 -4.67 -13.88
C TRP A 129 -16.91 -4.90 -13.69
N ALA A 130 -16.09 -4.61 -14.71
CA ALA A 130 -14.64 -4.77 -14.61
C ALA A 130 -14.04 -3.88 -13.50
N VAL A 131 -14.46 -2.60 -13.47
CA VAL A 131 -14.07 -1.65 -12.42
C VAL A 131 -14.56 -2.10 -11.05
N ALA A 132 -15.81 -2.56 -10.96
CA ALA A 132 -16.40 -3.06 -9.72
C ALA A 132 -15.56 -4.19 -9.10
N ILE A 133 -15.25 -5.20 -9.90
CA ILE A 133 -14.53 -6.39 -9.47
C ILE A 133 -13.12 -6.01 -9.02
N CYS A 134 -12.40 -5.21 -9.80
CA CYS A 134 -11.04 -4.79 -9.44
C CYS A 134 -11.01 -3.98 -8.14
N ALA A 135 -11.96 -3.05 -7.95
CA ALA A 135 -12.06 -2.26 -6.72
C ALA A 135 -12.42 -3.12 -5.50
N VAL A 136 -13.37 -4.06 -5.63
CA VAL A 136 -13.75 -4.97 -4.53
C VAL A 136 -12.60 -5.91 -4.17
N LEU A 137 -11.93 -6.50 -5.16
CA LEU A 137 -10.75 -7.33 -4.92
C LEU A 137 -9.63 -6.52 -4.27
N GLY A 138 -9.40 -5.29 -4.71
CA GLY A 138 -8.47 -4.35 -4.08
C GLY A 138 -8.79 -4.10 -2.61
N ALA A 139 -10.06 -3.85 -2.27
CA ALA A 139 -10.49 -3.67 -0.88
C ALA A 139 -10.25 -4.92 -0.01
N VAL A 140 -10.53 -6.11 -0.52
CA VAL A 140 -10.30 -7.39 0.19
C VAL A 140 -8.81 -7.63 0.42
N VAL A 141 -7.99 -7.44 -0.61
CA VAL A 141 -6.52 -7.58 -0.50
C VAL A 141 -5.96 -6.52 0.45
N GLY A 142 -6.46 -5.29 0.39
CA GLY A 142 -6.12 -4.21 1.32
C GLY A 142 -6.44 -4.53 2.77
N ALA A 143 -7.59 -5.17 3.05
CA ALA A 143 -7.91 -5.64 4.40
C ALA A 143 -6.95 -6.74 4.89
N GLY A 144 -6.57 -7.67 4.01
CA GLY A 144 -5.54 -8.67 4.33
C GLY A 144 -4.19 -8.03 4.65
N ALA A 145 -3.77 -7.05 3.85
CA ALA A 145 -2.54 -6.30 4.08
C ALA A 145 -2.60 -5.44 5.35
N ALA A 146 -3.76 -4.87 5.66
CA ALA A 146 -4.00 -4.16 6.92
C ALA A 146 -3.77 -5.08 8.12
N LEU A 147 -4.34 -6.29 8.10
CA LEU A 147 -4.13 -7.28 9.17
C LEU A 147 -2.63 -7.61 9.34
N ALA A 148 -1.91 -7.82 8.24
CA ALA A 148 -0.47 -8.05 8.29
C ALA A 148 0.29 -6.88 8.97
N VAL A 149 -0.08 -5.65 8.67
CA VAL A 149 0.47 -4.44 9.30
C VAL A 149 0.12 -4.35 10.79
N LEU A 150 -1.13 -4.65 11.16
CA LEU A 150 -1.59 -4.59 12.54
C LEU A 150 -0.87 -5.61 13.43
N PHE A 151 -0.55 -6.79 12.89
CA PHE A 151 0.26 -7.80 13.57
C PHE A 151 1.76 -7.43 13.59
N ARG A 152 2.28 -6.83 12.51
CA ARG A 152 3.71 -6.54 12.34
C ARG A 152 3.92 -5.08 11.90
N PRO A 153 4.22 -4.16 12.83
CA PRO A 153 4.44 -2.74 12.51
C PRO A 153 5.45 -2.44 11.38
N PRO A 154 6.54 -3.22 11.18
CA PRO A 154 7.50 -2.97 10.09
C PRO A 154 6.89 -3.01 8.69
N PHE A 155 5.81 -3.77 8.48
CA PHE A 155 5.13 -3.87 7.19
C PHE A 155 4.50 -2.53 6.80
N ALA A 156 4.08 -1.71 7.79
CA ALA A 156 3.52 -0.38 7.55
C ALA A 156 4.51 0.56 6.86
N TRP A 157 5.78 0.50 7.25
CA TRP A 157 6.81 1.40 6.72
C TRP A 157 7.08 1.09 5.24
N ASN A 158 7.12 -0.19 4.88
CA ASN A 158 7.32 -0.59 3.49
C ASN A 158 6.15 -0.19 2.61
N MET A 159 4.92 -0.44 3.07
CA MET A 159 3.72 -0.03 2.33
C MET A 159 3.65 1.48 2.16
N ALA A 160 3.91 2.26 3.23
CA ALA A 160 3.93 3.70 3.16
C ALA A 160 5.00 4.23 2.20
N ALA A 161 6.21 3.66 2.23
CA ALA A 161 7.30 4.04 1.33
C ALA A 161 6.95 3.75 -0.14
N VAL A 162 6.46 2.54 -0.44
CA VAL A 162 6.07 2.17 -1.81
C VAL A 162 4.90 3.04 -2.29
N ALA A 163 3.89 3.27 -1.44
CA ALA A 163 2.77 4.13 -1.81
C ALA A 163 3.18 5.58 -2.07
N ALA A 164 4.08 6.14 -1.26
CA ALA A 164 4.62 7.48 -1.49
C ALA A 164 5.39 7.56 -2.82
N VAL A 165 6.21 6.56 -3.14
CA VAL A 165 6.97 6.54 -4.40
C VAL A 165 6.05 6.35 -5.60
N VAL A 166 5.04 5.47 -5.53
CA VAL A 166 4.05 5.30 -6.61
C VAL A 166 3.34 6.62 -6.91
N TRP A 167 2.93 7.36 -5.86
CA TRP A 167 2.33 8.69 -6.04
C TRP A 167 3.31 9.72 -6.61
N LEU A 168 4.57 9.72 -6.14
CA LEU A 168 5.60 10.61 -6.66
C LEU A 168 5.85 10.36 -8.16
N VAL A 169 5.97 9.09 -8.56
CA VAL A 169 6.13 8.71 -9.98
C VAL A 169 4.92 9.13 -10.81
N ALA A 170 3.71 8.96 -10.28
CA ALA A 170 2.50 9.41 -10.96
C ALA A 170 2.48 10.93 -11.18
N LEU A 171 2.79 11.72 -10.14
CA LEU A 171 2.85 13.17 -10.24
C LEU A 171 3.95 13.64 -11.20
N LEU A 172 5.14 13.04 -11.14
CA LEU A 172 6.24 13.37 -12.08
C LEU A 172 5.88 13.05 -13.53
N SER A 173 5.02 12.07 -13.77
CA SER A 173 4.52 11.73 -15.11
C SER A 173 3.49 12.73 -15.62
N VAL A 174 2.70 13.34 -14.73
CA VAL A 174 1.68 14.36 -15.07
C VAL A 174 2.25 15.77 -15.20
N VAL A 175 3.24 16.16 -14.39
CA VAL A 175 3.76 17.55 -14.38
C VAL A 175 4.09 18.11 -15.78
N PRO A 176 4.73 17.36 -16.70
CA PRO A 176 5.04 17.85 -18.04
C PRO A 176 3.80 18.08 -18.93
N SER A 177 2.67 17.44 -18.65
CA SER A 177 1.44 17.55 -19.46
C SER A 177 0.53 18.70 -19.03
N LEU A 178 0.73 19.28 -17.84
CA LEU A 178 -0.06 20.42 -17.34
C LEU A 178 0.19 21.74 -18.09
N GLY A 179 1.29 21.83 -18.85
CA GLY A 179 1.65 23.00 -19.66
C GLY A 179 1.61 22.78 -21.17
N ALA A 180 1.12 21.63 -21.63
CA ALA A 180 1.06 21.27 -23.05
C ALA A 180 -0.39 21.39 -23.56
N ASP A 181 -0.58 21.98 -24.75
CA ASP A 181 -1.91 22.17 -25.39
C ASP A 181 -2.53 20.86 -25.94
N GLY A 182 -2.05 19.71 -25.47
CA GLY A 182 -2.45 18.38 -25.94
C GLY A 182 -3.33 17.61 -24.96
N PRO A 183 -4.02 16.55 -25.40
CA PRO A 183 -4.77 15.68 -24.51
C PRO A 183 -3.84 15.02 -23.46
N LEU A 184 -4.31 14.99 -22.20
CA LEU A 184 -3.57 14.35 -21.10
C LEU A 184 -3.44 12.85 -21.36
N ASN A 185 -2.19 12.35 -21.40
CA ASN A 185 -1.91 10.93 -21.55
C ASN A 185 -2.16 10.18 -20.23
N PRO A 186 -2.86 9.03 -20.26
CA PRO A 186 -3.11 8.24 -19.06
C PRO A 186 -1.80 7.68 -18.48
N VAL A 187 -1.66 7.71 -17.15
CA VAL A 187 -0.43 7.29 -16.45
C VAL A 187 -0.54 5.85 -15.96
N ARG A 188 0.46 5.02 -16.26
CA ARG A 188 0.54 3.63 -15.74
C ARG A 188 1.07 3.60 -14.31
N LEU A 189 0.54 2.67 -13.50
CA LEU A 189 0.89 2.58 -12.08
C LEU A 189 2.37 2.18 -11.87
N GLY A 190 3.18 3.07 -11.30
CA GLY A 190 4.60 2.80 -11.02
C GLY A 190 5.51 2.84 -12.25
N VAL A 191 5.03 3.35 -13.39
CA VAL A 191 5.82 3.62 -14.58
C VAL A 191 6.03 5.13 -14.70
N LEU A 192 7.26 5.54 -15.01
CA LEU A 192 7.59 6.93 -15.26
C LEU A 192 7.38 7.24 -16.75
N GLU A 193 6.37 8.05 -17.07
CA GLU A 193 5.99 8.38 -18.46
C GLU A 193 5.85 9.89 -18.72
N PRO A 194 6.92 10.68 -18.52
CA PRO A 194 6.84 12.10 -18.80
C PRO A 194 6.89 12.36 -20.31
N ALA A 195 6.24 13.42 -20.77
CA ALA A 195 6.11 13.77 -22.19
C ALA A 195 7.44 13.97 -22.95
N TRP A 196 8.54 14.19 -22.23
CA TRP A 196 9.89 14.32 -22.79
C TRP A 196 10.61 12.98 -23.00
N LEU A 197 10.02 11.87 -22.54
CA LEU A 197 10.62 10.53 -22.61
C LEU A 197 10.08 9.76 -23.83
N SER A 198 10.98 9.19 -24.63
CA SER A 198 10.58 8.31 -25.75
C SER A 198 9.81 7.08 -25.27
N ALA A 199 8.88 6.58 -26.10
CA ALA A 199 8.06 5.41 -25.78
C ALA A 199 8.90 4.16 -25.46
N ASP A 200 10.02 3.94 -26.16
CA ASP A 200 10.93 2.83 -25.89
C ASP A 200 11.63 2.94 -24.53
N ALA A 201 12.02 4.16 -24.13
CA ALA A 201 12.61 4.40 -22.81
C ALA A 201 11.56 4.22 -21.71
N ALA A 202 10.33 4.73 -21.91
CA ALA A 202 9.21 4.51 -20.98
C ALA A 202 8.93 3.00 -20.79
N GLN A 203 9.00 2.22 -21.86
CA GLN A 203 8.81 0.77 -21.82
C GLN A 203 9.88 0.07 -20.97
N ARG A 204 11.17 0.41 -21.18
CA ARG A 204 12.27 -0.15 -20.38
C ARG A 204 12.19 0.25 -18.91
N LEU A 205 11.82 1.50 -18.64
CA LEU A 205 11.60 1.99 -17.28
C LEU A 205 10.42 1.31 -16.60
N GLY A 206 9.36 0.96 -17.33
CA GLY A 206 8.22 0.22 -16.78
C GLY A 206 8.58 -1.16 -16.20
N LEU A 207 9.65 -1.78 -16.70
CA LEU A 207 10.16 -3.04 -16.16
C LEU A 207 11.13 -2.82 -14.98
N LEU A 208 11.84 -1.69 -14.93
CA LEU A 208 12.97 -1.48 -14.02
C LEU A 208 12.68 -0.58 -12.80
N VAL A 209 11.84 0.44 -12.96
CA VAL A 209 11.59 1.45 -11.92
C VAL A 209 11.00 0.78 -10.68
N LEU A 210 9.96 -0.03 -10.87
CA LEU A 210 9.27 -0.66 -9.75
C LEU A 210 10.19 -1.65 -8.99
N PRO A 211 10.92 -2.60 -9.63
CA PRO A 211 11.90 -3.42 -8.93
C PRO A 211 12.99 -2.64 -8.19
N MET A 212 13.53 -1.56 -8.79
CA MET A 212 14.57 -0.76 -8.14
C MET A 212 14.03 -0.03 -6.89
N VAL A 213 12.84 0.54 -7.00
CA VAL A 213 12.16 1.19 -5.86
C VAL A 213 11.89 0.18 -4.75
N THR A 214 11.42 -1.02 -5.08
CA THR A 214 11.11 -2.03 -4.07
C THR A 214 12.35 -2.64 -3.44
N LEU A 215 13.47 -2.74 -4.19
CA LEU A 215 14.77 -3.09 -3.62
C LEU A 215 15.17 -2.08 -2.54
N LEU A 216 15.17 -0.78 -2.88
CA LEU A 216 15.57 0.28 -1.98
C LEU A 216 14.63 0.37 -0.77
N ALA A 217 13.32 0.28 -1.00
CA ALA A 217 12.32 0.25 0.06
C ALA A 217 12.53 -0.98 0.97
N GLY A 218 12.82 -2.15 0.41
CA GLY A 218 13.11 -3.38 1.15
C GLY A 218 14.37 -3.25 2.00
N VAL A 219 15.48 -2.74 1.44
CA VAL A 219 16.72 -2.47 2.18
C VAL A 219 16.46 -1.50 3.32
N ALA A 220 15.78 -0.38 3.04
CA ALA A 220 15.48 0.64 4.05
C ALA A 220 14.60 0.08 5.18
N THR A 221 13.56 -0.69 4.86
CA THR A 221 12.63 -1.22 5.86
C THR A 221 13.26 -2.35 6.67
N GLY A 222 14.06 -3.23 6.03
CA GLY A 222 14.83 -4.26 6.71
C GLY A 222 15.86 -3.67 7.68
N ALA A 223 16.59 -2.65 7.24
CA ALA A 223 17.56 -1.94 8.08
C ALA A 223 16.87 -1.20 9.24
N LEU A 224 15.73 -0.55 9.00
CA LEU A 224 14.97 0.16 10.03
C LEU A 224 14.36 -0.80 11.05
N ALA A 225 13.78 -1.92 10.61
CA ALA A 225 13.23 -2.96 11.49
C ALA A 225 14.29 -3.50 12.45
N ARG A 226 15.49 -3.73 11.91
CA ARG A 226 16.64 -4.18 12.70
C ARG A 226 17.16 -3.11 13.66
N ARG A 227 17.25 -1.85 13.23
CA ARG A 227 17.59 -0.71 14.12
C ARG A 227 16.60 -0.54 15.28
N ARG A 228 15.36 -0.98 15.10
CA ARG A 228 14.30 -0.97 16.14
C ARG A 228 14.25 -2.28 16.95
N GLY A 229 15.21 -3.19 16.77
CA GLY A 229 15.34 -4.41 17.58
C GLY A 229 14.43 -5.56 17.18
N HIS A 230 13.79 -5.52 16.00
CA HIS A 230 12.98 -6.65 15.54
C HIS A 230 13.85 -7.84 15.12
N PRO A 231 13.40 -9.08 15.39
CA PRO A 231 14.16 -10.28 15.02
C PRO A 231 14.21 -10.48 13.50
N PRO A 232 15.23 -11.18 12.97
CA PRO A 232 15.41 -11.43 11.54
C PRO A 232 14.19 -12.03 10.83
N LEU A 233 13.43 -12.86 11.54
CA LEU A 233 12.19 -13.49 11.03
C LEU A 233 11.10 -12.46 10.68
N VAL A 234 11.16 -11.25 11.26
CA VAL A 234 10.20 -10.17 11.01
C VAL A 234 10.78 -9.12 10.07
N SER A 235 12.08 -8.82 10.18
CA SER A 235 12.74 -7.85 9.31
C SER A 235 12.95 -8.40 7.89
N GLY A 236 13.23 -9.70 7.75
CA GLY A 236 13.45 -10.37 6.47
C GLY A 236 12.29 -10.24 5.47
N PRO A 237 11.04 -10.54 5.85
CA PRO A 237 9.88 -10.40 4.93
C PRO A 237 9.30 -8.99 4.87
N SER A 238 9.79 -8.03 5.67
CA SER A 238 9.18 -6.68 5.77
C SER A 238 9.17 -5.88 4.46
N GLY A 239 10.09 -6.19 3.53
CA GLY A 239 10.21 -5.53 2.23
C GLY A 239 9.14 -5.89 1.20
N VAL A 240 8.28 -6.87 1.51
CA VAL A 240 7.37 -7.52 0.56
C VAL A 240 5.97 -6.90 0.54
N ALA A 241 5.60 -6.18 1.61
CA ALA A 241 4.22 -5.72 1.84
C ALA A 241 3.68 -4.77 0.75
N GLY A 242 4.42 -3.71 0.44
CA GLY A 242 4.08 -2.74 -0.61
C GLY A 242 4.11 -3.34 -2.01
N PRO A 243 5.19 -4.04 -2.43
CA PRO A 243 5.27 -4.66 -3.75
C PRO A 243 4.17 -5.68 -4.01
N VAL A 244 3.77 -6.46 -3.00
CA VAL A 244 2.68 -7.44 -3.13
C VAL A 244 1.35 -6.76 -3.45
N LEU A 245 1.04 -5.64 -2.81
CA LEU A 245 -0.18 -4.89 -3.16
C LEU A 245 -0.16 -4.41 -4.62
N VAL A 246 0.98 -3.93 -5.10
CA VAL A 246 1.13 -3.50 -6.50
C VAL A 246 0.97 -4.69 -7.45
N ALA A 247 1.63 -5.81 -7.16
CA ALA A 247 1.50 -7.05 -7.94
C ALA A 247 0.06 -7.56 -7.97
N PHE A 248 -0.66 -7.53 -6.85
CA PHE A 248 -2.07 -7.90 -6.82
C PHE A 248 -2.92 -6.99 -7.70
N ALA A 249 -2.71 -5.66 -7.66
CA ALA A 249 -3.45 -4.74 -8.52
C ALA A 249 -3.25 -5.07 -10.02
N TYR A 250 -2.01 -5.36 -10.42
CA TYR A 250 -1.69 -5.82 -11.78
C TYR A 250 -2.32 -7.17 -12.13
N LEU A 251 -2.32 -8.13 -11.21
CA LEU A 251 -2.96 -9.43 -11.39
C LEU A 251 -4.48 -9.31 -11.54
N THR A 252 -5.12 -8.43 -10.77
CA THR A 252 -6.58 -8.23 -10.83
C THR A 252 -7.04 -7.58 -12.12
N ALA A 253 -6.24 -6.66 -12.68
CA ALA A 253 -6.55 -6.00 -13.94
C ALA A 253 -6.20 -6.85 -15.18
N GLY A 254 -5.27 -7.80 -15.01
CA GLY A 254 -4.78 -8.67 -16.06
C GLY A 254 -3.64 -8.08 -16.91
N PRO A 255 -2.96 -8.93 -17.69
CA PRO A 255 -1.78 -8.55 -18.47
C PRO A 255 -2.09 -7.71 -19.73
N GLY A 256 -3.37 -7.55 -20.09
CA GLY A 256 -3.78 -6.94 -21.37
C GLY A 256 -3.59 -7.91 -22.54
N ASP A 257 -3.57 -7.38 -23.76
CA ASP A 257 -3.25 -8.14 -24.96
C ASP A 257 -1.76 -8.53 -24.98
N THR A 258 -1.49 -9.82 -25.16
CA THR A 258 -0.13 -10.37 -25.20
C THR A 258 0.71 -9.87 -26.38
N GLY A 259 0.08 -9.32 -27.43
CA GLY A 259 0.77 -8.71 -28.56
C GLY A 259 1.36 -7.33 -28.27
N ASP A 260 0.93 -6.66 -27.20
CA ASP A 260 1.33 -5.30 -26.88
C ASP A 260 2.06 -5.21 -25.52
N ARG A 261 3.27 -4.64 -25.58
CA ARG A 261 4.16 -4.51 -24.42
C ARG A 261 3.71 -3.41 -23.44
N TYR A 262 2.70 -2.61 -23.80
CA TYR A 262 2.20 -1.49 -23.00
C TYR A 262 1.76 -1.90 -21.59
N GLN A 263 1.05 -3.03 -21.44
CA GLN A 263 0.58 -3.53 -20.13
C GLN A 263 1.41 -4.71 -19.61
N LEU A 264 1.96 -5.53 -20.51
CA LEU A 264 2.81 -6.68 -20.16
C LEU A 264 4.09 -6.28 -19.40
N SER A 265 4.76 -5.20 -19.80
CA SER A 265 6.03 -4.80 -19.18
C SER A 265 5.88 -4.44 -17.70
N PRO A 266 4.96 -3.53 -17.30
CA PRO A 266 4.78 -3.22 -15.88
C PRO A 266 4.12 -4.35 -15.10
N TYR A 267 3.33 -5.22 -15.73
CA TYR A 267 2.79 -6.42 -15.11
C TYR A 267 3.91 -7.36 -14.61
N TYR A 268 4.87 -7.70 -15.47
CA TYR A 268 6.02 -8.51 -15.05
C TYR A 268 6.95 -7.75 -14.10
N GLY A 269 7.13 -6.45 -14.31
CA GLY A 269 7.88 -5.58 -13.40
C GLY A 269 7.34 -5.66 -11.97
N ALA A 270 6.01 -5.65 -11.80
CA ALA A 270 5.37 -5.78 -10.49
C ALA A 270 5.60 -7.14 -9.83
N LEU A 271 5.56 -8.24 -10.60
CA LEU A 271 5.83 -9.57 -10.07
C LEU A 271 7.30 -9.71 -9.64
N ILE A 272 8.24 -9.22 -10.45
CA ILE A 272 9.68 -9.21 -10.11
C ILE A 272 9.94 -8.34 -8.88
N ALA A 273 9.24 -7.21 -8.76
CA ALA A 273 9.41 -6.26 -7.65
C ALA A 273 9.11 -6.90 -6.28
N VAL A 274 8.26 -7.92 -6.21
CA VAL A 274 7.99 -8.70 -5.00
C VAL A 274 9.25 -9.46 -4.54
N ALA A 275 9.86 -10.22 -5.46
CA ALA A 275 11.08 -10.97 -5.17
C ALA A 275 12.24 -10.03 -4.82
N VAL A 276 12.37 -8.93 -5.57
CA VAL A 276 13.42 -7.93 -5.37
C VAL A 276 13.27 -7.19 -4.03
N GLY A 277 12.04 -6.85 -3.64
CA GLY A 277 11.76 -6.28 -2.32
C GLY A 277 12.11 -7.24 -1.17
N ALA A 278 11.79 -8.53 -1.33
CA ALA A 278 12.17 -9.57 -0.37
C ALA A 278 13.69 -9.70 -0.24
N LEU A 279 14.41 -9.69 -1.37
CA LEU A 279 15.88 -9.74 -1.39
C LEU A 279 16.49 -8.52 -0.70
N GLY A 280 15.95 -7.31 -0.96
CA GLY A 280 16.40 -6.08 -0.31
C GLY A 280 16.25 -6.13 1.21
N SER A 281 15.11 -6.59 1.72
CA SER A 281 14.91 -6.69 3.17
C SER A 281 15.66 -7.84 3.82
N ALA A 282 15.79 -8.99 3.14
CA ALA A 282 16.56 -10.12 3.64
C ALA A 282 18.06 -9.80 3.76
N THR A 283 18.64 -9.14 2.75
CA THR A 283 20.04 -8.70 2.80
C THR A 283 20.29 -7.75 3.97
N ALA A 284 19.44 -6.72 4.15
CA ALA A 284 19.56 -5.80 5.28
C ALA A 284 19.36 -6.45 6.66
N ALA A 285 18.53 -7.50 6.73
CA ALA A 285 18.28 -8.26 7.95
C ALA A 285 19.45 -9.17 8.33
N LEU A 286 20.14 -9.76 7.34
CA LEU A 286 21.15 -10.81 7.55
C LEU A 286 22.59 -10.30 7.55
N LEU A 287 22.88 -9.17 6.90
CA LEU A 287 24.25 -8.65 6.82
C LEU A 287 24.80 -8.24 8.19
N PRO A 288 26.05 -8.60 8.55
CA PRO A 288 26.67 -8.14 9.78
C PRO A 288 26.72 -6.60 9.82
N TRP A 289 26.18 -5.98 10.88
CA TRP A 289 26.42 -4.54 11.09
C TRP A 289 27.81 -4.44 11.71
N PRO A 290 28.70 -3.55 11.23
CA PRO A 290 29.86 -3.20 12.01
C PRO A 290 29.41 -2.82 13.42
N PRO A 291 30.09 -3.28 14.49
CA PRO A 291 29.68 -3.00 15.87
C PRO A 291 29.66 -1.49 16.10
N GLY A 292 28.47 -0.90 15.95
CA GLY A 292 28.22 0.50 16.26
C GLY A 292 28.42 0.66 17.74
N ARG A 293 29.33 1.58 18.11
CA ARG A 293 29.68 2.01 19.45
C ARG A 293 28.48 1.90 20.37
N ARG A 294 28.41 0.81 21.15
CA ARG A 294 27.53 0.78 22.32
C ARG A 294 27.92 2.02 23.13
N PRO A 295 26.97 2.83 23.61
CA PRO A 295 27.27 3.66 24.76
C PRO A 295 27.90 2.71 25.76
N THR A 296 29.16 2.95 26.11
CA THR A 296 29.83 2.27 27.20
C THR A 296 28.84 2.27 28.34
N ALA A 297 28.34 1.08 28.69
CA ALA A 297 27.63 0.89 29.93
C ALA A 297 28.69 1.13 31.01
N ASP A 298 28.86 2.40 31.37
CA ASP A 298 29.73 2.89 32.44
C ASP A 298 29.07 2.64 33.79
N THR A 299 28.50 1.44 33.95
CA THR A 299 27.96 0.87 35.17
C THR A 299 28.11 -0.66 35.12
N ALA A 300 29.21 -1.14 34.55
CA ALA A 300 29.73 -2.43 34.99
C ALA A 300 30.16 -2.24 36.45
N ILE A 301 29.27 -2.61 37.37
CA ILE A 301 29.60 -2.74 38.79
C ILE A 301 30.83 -3.65 38.83
N GLU A 302 31.97 -3.06 39.17
CA GLU A 302 33.19 -3.82 39.43
C GLU A 302 32.87 -4.87 40.50
N PRO A 303 33.23 -6.15 40.33
CA PRO A 303 32.96 -7.21 41.31
C PRO A 303 33.47 -6.91 42.73
N THR A 304 34.39 -5.95 42.85
CA THR A 304 34.96 -5.40 44.08
C THR A 304 33.98 -4.56 44.92
N ALA A 305 32.91 -4.00 44.32
CA ALA A 305 31.93 -3.19 45.05
C ALA A 305 30.94 -4.02 45.90
N ILE A 306 30.80 -5.32 45.61
CA ILE A 306 29.88 -6.23 46.33
C ILE A 306 30.46 -6.70 47.67
N LEU A 307 31.78 -6.55 47.88
CA LEU A 307 32.49 -7.06 49.06
C LEU A 307 32.87 -5.98 50.09
N GLN A 308 32.34 -4.77 49.99
CA GLN A 308 32.65 -3.73 50.95
C GLN A 308 31.94 -4.01 52.29
N PRO A 309 32.67 -4.25 53.41
CA PRO A 309 32.02 -4.56 54.68
C PRO A 309 31.29 -3.33 55.21
N LEU A 310 30.07 -3.56 55.73
CA LEU A 310 29.29 -2.52 56.42
C LEU A 310 30.07 -2.04 57.67
N PRO A 311 30.14 -0.72 57.92
CA PRO A 311 30.82 -0.17 59.09
C PRO A 311 30.10 -0.54 60.41
N PRO A 312 30.83 -0.63 61.53
CA PRO A 312 30.31 -1.05 62.83
C PRO A 312 29.32 -0.05 63.46
#